data_AF-A0A1G7GPX0-F1
#
_entry.id   AF-A0A1G7GPX0-F1
#
_cell.length_a   1.000
_cell.length_b   1.000
_cell.length_c   1.000
_cell.angle_alpha   90.00
_cell.angle_beta   90.00
_cell.angle_gamma   90.00
#
_symmetry.space_group_name_H-M   'P 1'
#
loop_
_entity.id
_entity.type
_entity.pdbx_description
1 polymer ?
#
loop_
_entity_poly.entity_id
_entity_poly.type
_entity_poly.pdbx_seq_one_letter_code
_entity_poly.pdbx_strand_id
1 'polypeptide(L)' 'MSASRLCRKIVAAKSHYKAEDAWVVTNSQYTKAARELASSNGVRLVDRAQLIHILLEKKAG' A
#
# COMPACT_ATOMS: atom_id res chain seq x y z
N MET A 1 6.99 -2.51 13.92
CA MET A 1 6.18 -1.34 13.52
C MET A 1 4.86 -1.85 12.93
N SER A 2 3.70 -1.46 13.45
CA SER A 2 2.41 -1.91 12.91
C SER A 2 2.12 -1.24 11.55
N ALA A 3 1.63 -2.02 10.58
CA ALA A 3 1.32 -1.58 9.21
C ALA A 3 0.40 -0.34 9.17
N SER A 4 -0.43 -0.14 10.20
CA SER A 4 -1.34 0.99 10.33
C SER A 4 -0.63 2.35 10.42
N ARG A 5 0.59 2.42 11.00
CA ARG A 5 1.34 3.69 11.09
C ARG A 5 1.90 4.11 9.74
N LEU A 6 2.31 3.16 8.91
CA LEU A 6 2.87 3.44 7.58
C LEU A 6 1.81 4.04 6.66
N CYS A 7 0.58 3.54 6.72
CA CYS A 7 -0.52 4.07 5.93
C CYS A 7 -0.81 5.56 6.26
N ARG A 8 -0.85 5.94 7.54
CA ARG A 8 -1.03 7.36 7.93
C ARG A 8 0.06 8.27 7.38
N LYS A 9 1.31 7.83 7.44
CA LYS A 9 2.45 8.61 6.90
C LYS A 9 2.33 8.81 5.40
N ILE A 10 1.93 7.77 4.66
CA ILE A 10 1.76 7.85 3.21
C ILE A 10 0.55 8.68 2.79
N VAL A 11 -0.57 8.61 3.52
CA VAL A 11 -1.72 9.49 3.27
C VAL A 11 -1.32 10.96 3.41
N ALA A 12 -0.60 11.31 4.49
CA ALA A 12 -0.09 12.66 4.69
C ALA A 12 0.88 13.08 3.57
N ALA A 13 1.80 12.20 3.18
CA ALA A 13 2.75 12.48 2.10
C ALA A 13 2.06 12.68 0.74
N LYS A 14 1.08 11.84 0.39
CA LYS A 14 0.31 11.94 -0.87
C LYS A 14 -0.34 13.32 -0.98
N SER A 15 -1.01 13.75 0.09
CA SER A 15 -1.64 15.07 0.16
C SER A 15 -0.62 16.20 0.07
N HIS A 16 0.47 16.11 0.84
CA HIS A 16 1.52 17.13 0.87
C HIS A 16 2.18 17.34 -0.50
N TYR A 17 2.53 16.26 -1.18
CA TYR A 17 3.19 16.31 -2.49
C TYR A 17 2.22 16.38 -3.68
N LYS A 18 0.90 16.41 -3.42
CA LYS A 18 -0.15 16.37 -4.46
C LYS A 18 0.06 15.22 -5.45
N ALA A 19 0.52 14.07 -4.94
CA ALA A 19 0.77 12.90 -5.77
C ALA A 19 -0.55 12.30 -6.24
N GLU A 20 -0.61 11.94 -7.52
CA GLU A 20 -1.76 11.26 -8.12
C GLU A 20 -1.95 9.87 -7.49
N ASP A 21 -0.85 9.12 -7.40
CA ASP A 21 -0.80 7.77 -6.85
C ASP A 21 0.08 7.67 -5.61
N ALA A 22 -0.31 6.77 -4.70
CA ALA A 22 0.50 6.43 -3.54
C ALA A 22 0.35 4.95 -3.19
N TRP A 23 1.47 4.25 -3.04
CA TRP A 23 1.51 2.82 -2.78
C TRP A 23 2.29 2.53 -1.49
N VAL A 24 1.84 1.56 -0.71
CA VAL A 24 2.59 0.97 0.40
C VAL A 24 2.90 -0.47 0.01
N VAL A 25 4.17 -0.83 -0.01
CA VAL A 25 4.61 -2.22 -0.23
C VAL A 25 5.21 -2.75 1.05
N THR A 26 4.77 -3.93 1.50
CA THR A 26 5.34 -4.58 2.69
C THR A 26 5.36 -6.10 2.55
N ASN A 27 6.31 -6.72 3.26
CA ASN A 27 6.44 -8.18 3.30
C ASN A 27 5.53 -8.83 4.38
N SER A 28 4.63 -8.05 4.99
CA SER A 28 3.72 -8.46 6.06
C SER A 28 2.27 -8.22 5.68
N GLN A 29 1.33 -8.71 6.50
CA GLN A 29 -0.09 -8.43 6.29
C GLN A 29 -0.50 -7.09 6.92
N TYR A 30 -1.49 -6.45 6.29
CA TYR A 30 -2.14 -5.25 6.82
C TYR A 30 -3.24 -5.58 7.82
N THR A 31 -3.39 -4.72 8.82
CA THR A 31 -4.55 -4.75 9.72
C THR A 31 -5.80 -4.24 9.00
N LYS A 32 -7.00 -4.58 9.52
CA LYS A 32 -8.27 -4.08 8.99
C LYS A 32 -8.29 -2.53 8.92
N ALA A 33 -7.89 -1.87 10.00
CA ALA A 33 -7.82 -0.41 10.07
C ALA A 33 -6.87 0.21 9.03
N ALA A 34 -5.75 -0.47 8.72
CA ALA A 34 -4.83 0.02 7.69
C ALA A 34 -5.45 -0.09 6.29
N ARG A 35 -6.20 -1.17 6.01
CA ARG A 35 -6.91 -1.36 4.74
C ARG A 35 -8.01 -0.31 4.55
N GLU A 36 -8.80 -0.06 5.58
CA GLU A 36 -9.85 0.97 5.56
C GLU A 36 -9.26 2.35 5.30
N LEU A 37 -8.23 2.73 6.05
CA LEU A 37 -7.56 4.02 5.87
C LEU A 37 -6.97 4.18 4.46
N ALA A 38 -6.35 3.13 3.92
CA ALA A 38 -5.79 3.18 2.57
C ALA A 38 -6.89 3.32 1.51
N SER A 39 -7.98 2.57 1.65
CA SER A 39 -9.13 2.63 0.75
C SER A 39 -9.76 4.02 0.71
N SER A 40 -9.96 4.65 1.88
CA SER A 40 -10.56 5.99 1.97
C SER A 40 -9.67 7.10 1.39
N ASN A 41 -8.38 6.85 1.21
CA ASN A 41 -7.42 7.86 0.73
C ASN A 41 -6.82 7.52 -0.65
N GLY A 42 -7.35 6.49 -1.33
CA GLY A 42 -6.83 6.04 -2.62
C GLY A 42 -5.35 5.68 -2.55
N VAL A 43 -4.95 4.92 -1.52
CA VAL A 43 -3.60 4.38 -1.36
C VAL A 43 -3.63 2.89 -1.68
N ARG A 44 -2.78 2.43 -2.60
CA ARG A 44 -2.66 1.00 -2.93
C ARG A 44 -1.84 0.29 -1.87
N LEU A 45 -2.34 -0.84 -1.37
CA LEU A 45 -1.61 -1.69 -0.43
C LEU A 45 -1.16 -2.97 -1.16
N VAL A 46 0.15 -3.21 -1.18
CA VAL A 46 0.75 -4.40 -1.79
C VAL A 46 1.44 -5.20 -0.69
N ASP A 47 0.80 -6.30 -0.28
CA ASP A 47 1.42 -7.26 0.62
C ASP A 47 2.27 -8.29 -0.14
N ARG A 48 2.89 -9.22 0.61
CA ARG A 48 3.73 -10.28 0.05
C ARG A 48 3.03 -11.10 -1.04
N ALA A 49 1.77 -11.48 -0.84
CA ALA A 49 1.07 -12.35 -1.79
C ALA A 49 0.82 -11.60 -3.10
N GLN A 50 0.37 -10.35 -3.00
CA GLN A 50 0.18 -9.48 -4.15
C GLN A 50 1.49 -9.18 -4.87
N LEU A 51 2.58 -8.96 -4.13
CA LEU A 51 3.89 -8.73 -4.70
C LEU A 51 4.38 -9.93 -5.51
N ILE A 52 4.25 -11.15 -4.97
CA ILE A 52 4.61 -12.38 -5.68
C ILE A 52 3.77 -12.51 -6.96
N HIS A 53 2.46 -12.27 -6.87
CA HIS A 53 1.58 -12.32 -8.03
C HIS A 53 2.01 -11.35 -9.14
N ILE A 54 2.25 -10.07 -8.80
CA ILE A 54 2.75 -9.05 -9.74
C ILE A 54 4.06 -9.48 -10.40
N LEU A 55 4.99 -10.07 -9.64
CA LEU A 55 6.28 -10.52 -10.16
C LEU A 55 6.14 -11.73 -11.11
N LEU A 56 5.23 -12.66 -10.81
CA LEU A 56 4.98 -13.83 -11.64
C LEU A 56 4.26 -13.46 -12.94
N GLU A 57 3.28 -12.56 -12.89
CA GLU A 57 2.60 -12.04 -14.09
C GLU A 57 3.58 -11.33 -15.03
N LYS A 58 4.50 -10.51 -14.47
CA LYS A 58 5.53 -9.80 -15.24
C LYS A 58 6.57 -10.72 -15.89
N LYS A 59 6.73 -11.95 -15.41
CA LYS A 59 7.68 -12.93 -15.97
C LYS A 59 7.09 -13.69 -17.16
N ALA A 60 5.76 -13.70 -17.28
CA ALA A 60 5.03 -14.48 -18.28
C ALA A 60 4.72 -13.71 -19.58
N GLY A 61 5.14 -12.44 -19.68
CA GLY A 61 5.05 -11.61 -20.89
C GLY A 61 6.43 -11.14 -21.33
#